data_AF-A0A965V660-F1
#
_entry.id   AF-A0A965V660-F1
#
_cell.length_a   1.000
_cell.length_b   1.000
_cell.length_c   1.000
_cell.angle_alpha   90.00
_cell.angle_beta   90.00
_cell.angle_gamma   90.00
#
_symmetry.space_group_name_H-M   'P 1'
#
loop_
_entity.id
_entity.type
_entity.pdbx_description
1 polymer ?
#
loop_
_entity_poly.entity_id
_entity_poly.type
_entity_poly.pdbx_seq_one_letter_code
_entity_poly.pdbx_strand_id
1 'polypeptide(L)'
;MKIEWKAALILLLTLVLGMVLGAVTRTAMATRRESEIGGVRRPAGFVNHMRDVIQPRDAAQLDKLLPALERTAARNDSIVRDARDRLRIELDSMRARIAGDLDAAQNARLEELGRLGDP
;
A
#
# COMPACT_ATOMS: atom_id res chain seq x y z
N MET A 1 -20.37 -3.85 51.43
CA MET A 1 -19.34 -4.48 50.58
C MET A 1 -19.85 -5.19 49.31
N LYS A 2 -21.13 -5.08 48.88
CA LYS A 2 -21.62 -5.70 47.62
C LYS A 2 -21.74 -4.74 46.43
N ILE A 3 -21.69 -3.43 46.68
CA ILE A 3 -21.95 -2.38 45.69
C ILE A 3 -20.64 -1.93 45.01
N GLU A 4 -19.54 -1.86 45.77
CA GLU A 4 -18.21 -1.48 45.27
C GLU A 4 -17.69 -2.45 44.19
N TRP A 5 -17.89 -3.75 44.37
CA TRP A 5 -17.55 -4.78 43.39
C TRP A 5 -18.32 -4.61 42.06
N LYS A 6 -19.61 -4.25 42.11
CA LYS A 6 -20.42 -4.04 40.90
C LYS A 6 -19.97 -2.80 40.12
N ALA A 7 -19.61 -1.73 40.83
CA ALA A 7 -19.08 -0.52 40.20
C ALA A 7 -17.72 -0.77 39.55
N ALA A 8 -16.82 -1.49 40.23
CA ALA A 8 -15.52 -1.88 39.68
C ALA A 8 -15.67 -2.77 38.43
N LEU A 9 -16.63 -3.70 38.43
CA LEU A 9 -16.89 -4.58 37.29
C LEU A 9 -17.37 -3.79 36.06
N ILE A 10 -18.25 -2.81 36.24
CA ILE A 10 -18.76 -1.97 35.15
C ILE A 10 -17.64 -1.12 34.55
N LEU A 11 -16.77 -0.54 35.39
CA LEU A 11 -15.61 0.25 34.93
C LEU A 11 -14.60 -0.59 34.16
N LEU A 12 -14.38 -1.84 34.58
CA LEU A 12 -13.46 -2.74 33.90
C LEU A 12 -14.03 -3.19 32.54
N LEU A 13 -15.35 -3.43 32.47
CA LEU A 13 -16.05 -3.74 31.22
C LEU A 13 -16.00 -2.58 30.23
N THR A 14 -16.25 -1.34 30.66
CA THR A 14 -16.17 -0.18 29.77
C THR A 14 -14.74 0.11 29.32
N LEU A 15 -13.74 -0.14 30.16
CA LEU A 15 -12.33 -0.04 29.79
C LEU A 15 -11.96 -1.05 28.69
N VAL A 16 -12.36 -2.31 28.85
CA VAL A 16 -12.14 -3.35 27.84
C VAL A 16 -12.86 -3.01 26.53
N LEU A 17 -14.11 -2.51 26.61
CA LEU A 17 -14.87 -2.11 25.43
C LEU A 17 -14.18 -0.95 24.68
N GLY A 18 -13.70 0.06 25.41
CA GLY A 18 -12.94 1.17 24.84
C GLY A 18 -11.62 0.73 24.22
N MET A 19 -10.94 -0.25 24.83
CA MET A 19 -9.69 -0.81 24.33
C MET A 19 -9.90 -1.62 23.05
N VAL A 20 -10.98 -2.42 22.97
CA VAL A 20 -11.36 -3.16 21.75
C VAL A 20 -11.74 -2.19 20.63
N LEU A 21 -12.54 -1.16 20.91
CA LEU A 21 -12.90 -0.12 19.94
C LEU A 21 -11.67 0.67 19.44
N GLY A 22 -10.72 0.98 20.33
CA GLY A 22 -9.45 1.63 20.00
C GLY A 22 -8.49 0.74 19.20
N ALA A 23 -8.49 -0.57 19.46
CA ALA A 23 -7.66 -1.54 18.75
C ALA A 23 -8.19 -1.80 17.32
N VAL A 24 -9.51 -1.93 17.16
CA VAL A 24 -10.18 -2.10 15.85
C VAL A 24 -9.99 -0.88 14.95
N THR A 25 -9.98 0.33 15.51
CA THR A 25 -9.72 1.55 14.74
C THR A 25 -8.27 1.67 14.28
N ARG A 26 -7.30 1.23 15.10
CA ARG A 26 -5.87 1.20 14.70
C ARG A 26 -5.56 0.16 13.63
N THR A 27 -6.16 -1.03 13.67
CA THR A 27 -5.96 -2.05 12.64
C THR A 27 -6.64 -1.66 11.32
N ALA A 28 -7.85 -1.11 11.35
CA ALA A 28 -8.52 -0.62 10.15
C ALA A 28 -7.76 0.53 9.45
N MET A 29 -7.09 1.41 10.21
CA MET A 29 -6.25 2.48 9.64
C MET A 29 -4.90 1.98 9.11
N ALA A 30 -4.27 0.99 9.76
CA ALA A 30 -3.02 0.41 9.30
C ALA A 30 -3.20 -0.30 7.95
N THR A 31 -4.28 -1.07 7.79
CA THR A 31 -4.58 -1.74 6.51
C THR A 31 -4.94 -0.73 5.42
N ARG A 32 -5.64 0.38 5.74
CA ARG A 32 -5.99 1.40 4.73
C ARG A 32 -4.80 2.17 4.18
N ARG A 33 -3.78 2.52 4.97
CA ARG A 33 -2.61 3.25 4.45
C ARG A 33 -1.75 2.43 3.48
N GLU A 34 -1.58 1.14 3.75
CA GLU A 34 -0.92 0.24 2.79
C GLU A 34 -1.79 -0.02 1.54
N SER A 35 -3.12 0.00 1.71
CA SER A 35 -4.09 -0.15 0.62
C SER A 35 -4.29 1.12 -0.23
N GLU A 36 -4.12 2.31 0.31
CA GLU A 36 -4.34 3.56 -0.45
C GLU A 36 -3.17 3.88 -1.38
N ILE A 37 -1.93 3.62 -0.94
CA ILE A 37 -0.73 3.86 -1.77
C ILE A 37 -0.39 2.62 -2.61
N GLY A 38 -0.61 1.40 -2.08
CA GLY A 38 -0.36 0.14 -2.79
C GLY A 38 -1.55 -0.36 -3.62
N GLY A 39 -2.78 -0.05 -3.23
CA GLY A 39 -4.00 -0.53 -3.90
C GLY A 39 -4.26 0.19 -5.21
N VAL A 40 -4.08 1.51 -5.28
CA VAL A 40 -4.21 2.26 -6.56
C VAL A 40 -3.19 1.78 -7.60
N ARG A 41 -2.01 1.33 -7.15
CA ARG A 41 -0.97 0.74 -8.01
C ARG A 41 -1.36 -0.62 -8.58
N ARG A 42 -2.31 -1.34 -7.99
CA ARG A 42 -2.81 -2.61 -8.52
C ARG A 42 -4.03 -2.36 -9.42
N PRO A 43 -4.22 -3.14 -10.50
CA PRO A 43 -5.31 -2.91 -11.46
C PRO A 43 -6.69 -2.78 -10.80
N ALA A 44 -6.96 -3.62 -9.79
CA ALA A 44 -8.23 -3.60 -9.06
C ALA A 44 -8.45 -2.31 -8.24
N GLY A 45 -7.42 -1.71 -7.65
CA GLY A 45 -7.59 -0.50 -6.84
C GLY A 45 -7.71 0.77 -7.68
N PHE A 46 -7.12 0.83 -8.88
CA PHE A 46 -7.41 1.91 -9.83
C PHE A 46 -8.89 1.89 -10.25
N VAL A 47 -9.43 0.73 -10.62
CA VAL A 47 -10.83 0.60 -11.04
C VAL A 47 -11.79 0.97 -9.90
N ASN A 48 -11.50 0.51 -8.68
CA ASN A 48 -12.30 0.86 -7.49
C ASN A 48 -12.23 2.35 -7.18
N HIS A 49 -11.05 2.96 -7.22
CA HIS A 49 -10.89 4.40 -7.01
C HIS A 49 -11.67 5.22 -8.05
N MET A 50 -11.58 4.83 -9.32
CA MET A 50 -12.32 5.52 -10.38
C MET A 50 -13.83 5.33 -10.26
N ARG A 51 -14.30 4.18 -9.76
CA ARG A 51 -15.72 3.97 -9.44
C ARG A 51 -16.20 4.92 -8.35
N ASP A 52 -15.40 5.10 -7.29
CA ASP A 52 -15.73 5.99 -6.17
C ASP A 52 -15.74 7.47 -6.59
N VAL A 53 -14.86 7.86 -7.51
CA VAL A 53 -14.78 9.23 -8.04
C VAL A 53 -15.91 9.51 -9.04
N ILE A 54 -16.16 8.59 -9.98
CA ILE A 54 -17.15 8.78 -11.05
C ILE A 54 -18.59 8.67 -10.51
N GLN A 55 -18.80 7.82 -9.50
CA GLN A 55 -20.12 7.51 -8.93
C GLN A 55 -21.17 7.21 -10.02
N PRO A 56 -21.08 6.05 -10.70
CA PRO A 56 -22.03 5.68 -11.75
C PRO A 56 -23.47 5.69 -11.22
N ARG A 57 -24.40 6.23 -12.01
CA ARG A 57 -25.80 6.38 -11.59
C ARG A 57 -26.54 5.04 -11.50
N ASP A 58 -26.12 4.08 -12.31
CA ASP A 58 -26.71 2.74 -12.38
C ASP A 58 -25.66 1.70 -12.82
N ALA A 59 -26.04 0.42 -12.71
CA ALA A 59 -25.18 -0.70 -13.09
C ALA A 59 -24.88 -0.72 -14.60
N ALA A 60 -25.81 -0.29 -15.45
CA ALA A 60 -25.62 -0.28 -16.89
C ALA A 60 -24.58 0.77 -17.34
N GLN A 61 -24.49 1.90 -16.63
CA GLN A 61 -23.44 2.90 -16.81
C GLN A 61 -22.10 2.35 -16.34
N LEU A 62 -22.06 1.65 -15.20
CA LEU A 62 -20.85 1.01 -14.70
C LEU A 62 -20.31 -0.03 -15.70
N ASP A 63 -21.16 -0.91 -16.23
CA ASP A 63 -20.78 -1.94 -17.20
C ASP A 63 -20.20 -1.35 -18.49
N LYS A 64 -20.68 -0.16 -18.91
CA LYS A 64 -20.11 0.56 -20.06
C LYS A 64 -18.74 1.17 -19.76
N LEU A 65 -18.50 1.58 -18.52
CA LEU A 65 -17.24 2.21 -18.11
C LEU A 65 -16.16 1.19 -17.76
N LEU A 66 -16.55 0.03 -17.24
CA LEU A 66 -15.63 -0.99 -16.73
C LEU A 66 -14.53 -1.38 -17.73
N PRO A 67 -14.83 -1.66 -19.02
CA PRO A 67 -13.79 -2.05 -19.99
C PRO A 67 -12.79 -0.94 -20.29
N ALA A 68 -13.18 0.33 -20.15
CA ALA A 68 -12.27 1.47 -20.34
C ALA A 68 -11.37 1.66 -19.11
N LEU A 69 -11.93 1.50 -17.92
CA LEU A 69 -11.19 1.58 -16.65
C LEU A 69 -10.16 0.45 -16.54
N GLU A 70 -10.54 -0.79 -16.86
CA GLU A 70 -9.64 -1.95 -16.82
C GLU A 70 -8.49 -1.83 -17.82
N ARG A 71 -8.76 -1.41 -19.07
CA ARG A 71 -7.71 -1.17 -20.07
C ARG A 71 -6.73 -0.10 -19.62
N THR A 72 -7.23 0.97 -19.00
CA THR A 72 -6.38 2.03 -18.46
C THR A 72 -5.54 1.53 -17.29
N ALA A 73 -6.14 0.75 -16.39
CA ALA A 73 -5.46 0.14 -15.26
C ALA A 73 -4.31 -0.78 -15.71
N ALA A 74 -4.58 -1.66 -16.68
CA ALA A 74 -3.60 -2.58 -17.24
C ALA A 74 -2.45 -1.82 -17.93
N ARG A 75 -2.75 -0.74 -18.66
CA ARG A 75 -1.72 0.09 -19.31
C ARG A 75 -0.89 0.88 -18.31
N ASN A 76 -1.49 1.40 -17.24
CA ASN A 76 -0.72 2.04 -16.17
C ASN A 76 0.22 1.06 -15.48
N ASP A 77 -0.25 -0.17 -15.22
CA ASP A 77 0.56 -1.21 -14.62
C ASP A 77 1.74 -1.62 -15.52
N SER A 78 1.55 -1.70 -16.85
CA SER A 78 2.66 -1.93 -17.77
C SER A 78 3.67 -0.77 -17.78
N ILE A 79 3.20 0.48 -17.82
CA ILE A 79 4.07 1.67 -17.78
C ILE A 79 4.92 1.68 -16.50
N VAL A 80 4.31 1.39 -15.35
CA VAL A 80 5.02 1.37 -14.07
C VAL A 80 6.04 0.24 -14.02
N ARG A 81 5.73 -0.95 -14.54
CA ARG A 81 6.69 -2.06 -14.64
C ARG A 81 7.86 -1.70 -15.55
N ASP A 82 7.58 -1.22 -16.76
CA ASP A 82 8.62 -0.81 -17.72
C ASP A 82 9.52 0.29 -17.13
N ALA A 83 8.94 1.26 -16.40
CA ALA A 83 9.70 2.32 -15.75
C ALA A 83 10.62 1.78 -14.65
N ARG A 84 10.16 0.80 -13.86
CA ARG A 84 10.98 0.13 -12.84
C ARG A 84 12.13 -0.65 -13.47
N ASP A 85 11.87 -1.41 -14.53
CA ASP A 85 12.89 -2.20 -15.21
C ASP A 85 13.96 -1.28 -15.81
N ARG A 86 13.56 -0.19 -16.47
CA ARG A 86 14.49 0.83 -16.97
C ARG A 86 15.31 1.46 -15.87
N LEU A 87 14.67 1.84 -14.75
CA LEU A 87 15.38 2.40 -13.61
C LEU A 87 16.42 1.43 -13.06
N ARG A 88 16.09 0.14 -12.96
CA ARG A 88 17.01 -0.91 -12.51
C ARG A 88 18.23 -1.01 -13.44
N ILE A 89 18.00 -1.07 -14.74
CA ILE A 89 19.08 -1.13 -15.75
C ILE A 89 20.00 0.10 -15.65
N GLU A 90 19.43 1.30 -15.49
CA GLU A 90 20.21 2.53 -15.34
C GLU A 90 21.04 2.55 -14.05
N LEU A 91 20.46 2.07 -12.94
CA LEU A 91 21.17 1.94 -11.67
C LEU A 91 22.30 0.91 -11.75
N ASP A 92 22.08 -0.23 -12.39
CA ASP A 92 23.11 -1.24 -12.62
C ASP A 92 24.23 -0.69 -13.51
N SER A 93 23.88 0.06 -14.56
CA SER A 93 24.84 0.73 -15.44
C SER A 93 25.62 1.83 -14.73
N MET A 94 24.98 2.59 -13.85
CA MET A 94 25.65 3.56 -12.98
C MET A 94 26.63 2.86 -12.03
N ARG A 95 26.19 1.78 -11.37
CA ARG A 95 27.03 0.97 -10.48
C ARG A 95 28.27 0.45 -11.19
N ALA A 96 28.11 -0.12 -12.38
CA ALA A 96 29.24 -0.63 -13.17
C ALA A 96 30.24 0.48 -13.53
N ARG A 97 29.78 1.70 -13.81
CA ARG A 97 30.63 2.86 -14.13
C ARG A 97 31.46 3.33 -12.93
N ILE A 98 30.88 3.35 -11.73
CA ILE A 98 31.53 3.90 -10.54
C ILE A 98 32.30 2.85 -9.72
N ALA A 99 32.12 1.55 -9.99
CA ALA A 99 32.68 0.48 -9.16
C ALA A 99 34.21 0.55 -8.98
N GLY A 100 34.94 1.05 -9.99
CA GLY A 100 36.40 1.23 -9.94
C GLY A 100 36.86 2.38 -9.06
N ASP A 101 35.98 3.35 -8.77
CA ASP A 101 36.27 4.52 -7.94
C ASP A 101 35.85 4.33 -6.48
N LEU A 102 35.12 3.24 -6.18
CA LEU A 102 34.59 2.95 -4.85
C LEU A 102 35.53 2.01 -4.07
N ASP A 103 35.67 2.28 -2.77
CA ASP A 103 36.32 1.35 -1.86
C ASP A 103 35.45 0.11 -1.56
N ALA A 104 36.04 -0.91 -0.93
CA ALA A 104 35.35 -2.18 -0.65
C ALA A 104 34.12 -2.00 0.27
N ALA A 105 34.18 -1.07 1.23
CA ALA A 105 33.07 -0.81 2.15
C ALA A 105 31.94 0.00 1.49
N GLN A 106 32.25 0.86 0.54
CA GLN A 106 31.29 1.57 -0.31
C GLN A 106 30.59 0.60 -1.26
N ASN A 107 31.34 -0.30 -1.91
CA ASN A 107 30.78 -1.33 -2.77
C ASN A 107 29.82 -2.27 -2.02
N ALA A 108 30.17 -2.69 -0.80
CA ALA A 108 29.30 -3.55 0.03
C ALA A 108 27.97 -2.86 0.38
N ARG A 109 27.99 -1.57 0.76
CA ARG A 109 26.77 -0.80 1.04
C ARG A 109 25.90 -0.61 -0.20
N LEU A 110 26.53 -0.42 -1.37
CA LEU A 110 25.81 -0.29 -2.63
C LEU A 110 25.12 -1.61 -3.03
N GLU A 111 25.75 -2.74 -2.73
CA GLU A 111 25.20 -4.06 -2.98
C GLU A 111 24.02 -4.39 -2.06
N GLU A 112 24.10 -3.99 -0.79
CA GLU A 112 23.01 -4.14 0.18
C GLU A 112 21.80 -3.28 -0.19
N LEU A 113 22.02 -2.06 -0.68
CA LEU A 113 20.96 -1.21 -1.23
C LEU A 113 20.24 -1.86 -2.43
N GLY A 114 20.98 -2.53 -3.31
CA GLY A 114 20.43 -3.26 -4.45
C GLY A 114 19.55 -4.45 -4.04
N ARG A 115 19.87 -5.13 -2.93
CA ARG A 115 19.06 -6.26 -2.40
C ARG A 115 17.75 -5.81 -1.76
N LEU A 116 17.69 -4.61 -1.18
CA LEU A 116 16.47 -4.05 -0.58
C LEU A 116 15.44 -3.59 -1.63
N GLY A 117 15.84 -3.46 -2.89
CA GLY A 117 14.98 -3.03 -4.00
C GLY A 117 14.19 -4.15 -4.70
N ASP A 118 14.48 -5.42 -4.41
CA ASP A 118 13.70 -6.57 -4.90
C ASP A 118 12.70 -7.01 -3.81
N PRO A 119 11.38 -6.78 -4.01
CA PRO A 119 10.33 -7.31 -3.13
C PRO A 119 10.08 -8.80 -3.33
#